data_AF-A0A2I0ANU8-F1
#
_entry.id   AF-A0A2I0ANU8-F1
#
_cell.length_a   1.000
_cell.length_b   1.000
_cell.length_c   1.000
_cell.angle_alpha   90.00
_cell.angle_beta   90.00
_cell.angle_gamma   90.00
#
_symmetry.space_group_name_H-M   'P 1'
#
loop_
_entity.id
_entity.type
_entity.pdbx_description
1 polymer ?
#
loop_
_entity_poly.entity_id
_entity_poly.type
_entity_poly.pdbx_seq_one_letter_code
_entity_poly.pdbx_strand_id
1 'polypeptide(L)'
;MGLKEASLLSAGTTLLGFSGERVQPLGFITLPVSFGDDNSRAMSMVNFAVIRAKSAYNAILWRTTLNSFGMVISTPHLCAKFPTSSGVVTIRGDARQATRCFQIAAQLVVDQMDPREIQPVVLQERVIGVALGGEDTSKIVNVSSYLNDKQAKVIALLSEYIDVFAWSPEDVTGVNRAVCEHHLNVSQAVSPIAQKKRVMAGERQDAIKEEINKLLGAGYIREIQYPRWLINVVMVKKANGKWRMCVDFRALNQACPKYLSSPPYRYDGRPYLMSFLDAFSGYHQIWMAKEDEEKTTFITDYDTYCYKVMPFGLKNASATYQRMIDAVFKGQRGRNLEAYVDDILVKSKTLTENLSDLRETLDTLRRYNLKLKPAKCTFGAASEKFLG
;
A
#
# COMPACT_ATOMS: atom_id res chain seq x y z
N MET A 1 17.96 6.82 -23.05
CA MET A 1 19.33 6.34 -23.41
C MET A 1 19.58 6.25 -24.92
N GLY A 2 18.62 6.55 -25.81
CA GLY A 2 18.89 6.64 -27.25
C GLY A 2 19.24 5.31 -27.95
N LEU A 3 19.02 4.18 -27.29
CA LEU A 3 19.31 2.84 -27.83
C LEU A 3 18.28 2.49 -28.92
N LYS A 4 18.75 1.96 -30.06
CA LYS A 4 17.89 1.49 -31.15
C LYS A 4 17.53 0.02 -30.91
N GLU A 5 16.28 -0.38 -31.15
CA GLU A 5 15.86 -1.77 -30.96
C GLU A 5 16.66 -2.77 -31.82
N ALA A 6 17.13 -2.34 -33.00
CA ALA A 6 17.97 -3.14 -33.89
C ALA A 6 19.35 -3.50 -33.31
N SER A 7 19.82 -2.83 -32.25
CA SER A 7 21.10 -3.12 -31.59
C SER A 7 20.97 -4.06 -30.38
N LEU A 8 19.77 -4.59 -30.12
CA LEU A 8 19.50 -5.45 -28.97
C LEU A 8 19.56 -6.93 -29.39
N LEU A 9 20.20 -7.75 -28.57
CA LEU A 9 20.21 -9.20 -28.74
C LEU A 9 18.87 -9.76 -28.22
N SER A 10 18.18 -10.52 -29.06
CA SER A 10 16.94 -11.22 -28.67
C SER A 10 17.27 -12.38 -27.74
N ALA A 11 16.54 -12.48 -26.62
CA ALA A 11 16.56 -13.67 -25.80
C ALA A 11 15.15 -13.95 -25.26
N GLY A 12 14.71 -15.21 -25.37
CA GLY A 12 13.40 -15.69 -24.92
C GLY A 12 13.28 -15.85 -23.40
N THR A 13 13.94 -14.98 -22.63
CA THR A 13 14.00 -15.07 -21.16
C THR A 13 13.09 -14.03 -20.52
N THR A 14 12.24 -14.47 -19.60
CA THR A 14 11.35 -13.59 -18.83
C THR A 14 12.04 -13.18 -17.53
N LEU A 15 12.08 -11.89 -17.23
CA LEU A 15 12.57 -11.38 -15.95
C LEU A 15 11.46 -11.46 -14.90
N LEU A 16 11.80 -11.91 -13.71
CA LEU A 16 10.93 -11.90 -12.54
C LEU A 16 11.31 -10.73 -11.63
N GLY A 17 10.39 -9.79 -11.44
CA GLY A 17 10.54 -8.69 -10.50
C GLY A 17 10.36 -9.16 -9.05
N PHE A 18 10.85 -8.35 -8.10
CA PHE A 18 10.72 -8.63 -6.66
C PHE A 18 9.28 -8.63 -6.15
N SER A 19 8.35 -8.02 -6.89
CA SER A 19 6.90 -8.05 -6.68
C SER A 19 6.22 -9.29 -7.29
N GLY A 20 6.98 -10.22 -7.88
CA GLY A 20 6.44 -11.37 -8.61
C GLY A 20 5.97 -11.05 -10.03
N GLU A 21 6.08 -9.80 -10.48
CA GLU A 21 5.74 -9.38 -11.83
C GLU A 21 6.70 -9.99 -12.86
N ARG A 22 6.14 -10.49 -13.97
CA ARG A 22 6.91 -11.05 -15.07
C ARG A 22 7.04 -10.00 -16.17
N VAL A 23 8.26 -9.56 -16.45
CA VAL A 23 8.55 -8.57 -17.50
C VAL A 23 9.40 -9.22 -18.57
N GLN A 24 8.93 -9.16 -19.81
CA GLN A 24 9.69 -9.60 -20.97
C GLN A 24 10.60 -8.45 -21.43
N PRO A 25 11.94 -8.62 -21.39
CA PRO A 25 12.85 -7.58 -21.87
C PRO A 25 12.72 -7.44 -23.39
N LEU A 26 12.94 -6.22 -23.89
CA LEU A 26 13.06 -5.93 -25.32
C LEU A 26 14.30 -6.60 -25.93
N GLY A 27 15.32 -6.85 -25.10
CA GLY A 27 16.54 -7.56 -25.47
C GLY A 27 17.68 -7.23 -24.51
N PHE A 28 18.87 -7.72 -24.85
CA PHE A 28 20.07 -7.54 -24.05
C PHE A 28 21.10 -6.69 -24.80
N ILE A 29 21.88 -5.90 -24.05
CA ILE A 29 22.96 -5.08 -24.59
C ILE A 29 24.13 -5.05 -23.61
N THR A 30 25.35 -5.12 -24.14
CA THR A 30 26.56 -4.92 -23.35
C THR A 30 27.05 -3.50 -23.53
N LEU A 31 27.18 -2.75 -22.43
CA LEU A 31 27.62 -1.35 -22.45
C LEU A 31 28.87 -1.17 -21.58
N PRO A 32 29.83 -0.33 -22.00
CA PRO A 32 30.92 0.09 -21.12
C PRO A 32 30.36 0.99 -20.01
N VAL A 33 30.55 0.57 -18.76
CA VAL A 33 30.21 1.35 -17.57
C VAL A 33 31.50 1.81 -16.93
N SER A 34 31.61 3.11 -16.63
CA SER A 34 32.75 3.65 -15.91
C SER A 34 32.33 4.38 -14.65
N PHE A 35 33.09 4.19 -13.59
CA PHE A 35 32.98 4.91 -12.34
C PHE A 35 34.30 5.59 -12.06
N GLY A 36 34.26 6.83 -11.57
CA GLY A 36 35.46 7.55 -11.22
C GLY A 36 35.18 8.97 -10.74
N ASP A 37 36.23 9.60 -10.27
CA ASP A 37 36.29 11.04 -10.07
C ASP A 37 37.10 11.70 -11.22
N ASP A 38 37.50 12.95 -11.03
CA ASP A 38 38.30 13.69 -12.02
C ASP A 38 39.71 13.11 -12.19
N ASN A 39 40.21 12.34 -11.22
CA ASN A 39 41.60 11.87 -11.18
C ASN A 39 41.74 10.38 -11.50
N SER A 40 40.69 9.57 -11.34
CA SER A 40 40.79 8.12 -11.43
C SER A 40 39.47 7.47 -11.84
N ARG A 41 39.53 6.58 -12.84
CA ARG A 41 38.36 5.90 -13.41
C ARG A 41 38.60 4.40 -13.55
N ALA A 42 37.61 3.60 -13.20
CA ALA A 42 37.51 2.18 -13.52
C ALA A 42 36.42 1.98 -14.58
N MET A 43 36.65 1.10 -15.55
CA MET A 43 35.68 0.76 -16.59
C MET A 43 35.49 -0.76 -16.67
N SER A 44 34.25 -1.19 -16.86
CA SER A 44 33.91 -2.60 -17.08
C SER A 44 32.75 -2.73 -18.07
N MET A 45 32.73 -3.81 -18.84
CA MET A 45 31.63 -4.13 -19.74
C MET A 45 30.51 -4.80 -18.95
N VAL A 46 29.32 -4.19 -18.95
CA VAL A 46 28.17 -4.66 -18.16
C VAL A 46 27.04 -5.06 -19.11
N ASN A 47 26.50 -6.26 -18.89
CA ASN A 47 25.33 -6.77 -19.61
C ASN A 47 24.05 -6.21 -18.97
N PHE A 48 23.26 -5.50 -19.76
CA PHE A 48 21.96 -4.97 -19.37
C PHE A 48 20.84 -5.71 -20.08
N ALA A 49 19.78 -6.02 -19.33
CA ALA A 49 18.49 -6.30 -19.91
C ALA A 49 17.74 -4.98 -20.14
N VAL A 50 17.27 -4.74 -21.35
CA VAL A 50 16.55 -3.52 -21.71
C VAL A 50 15.06 -3.78 -21.57
N ILE A 51 14.41 -3.05 -20.67
CA ILE A 51 12.96 -3.14 -20.44
C ILE A 51 12.28 -1.83 -20.82
N ARG A 52 11.06 -1.91 -21.34
CA ARG A 52 10.20 -0.74 -21.56
C ARG A 52 9.33 -0.53 -20.34
N ALA A 53 9.84 0.22 -19.36
CA ALA A 53 9.13 0.51 -18.11
C ALA A 53 9.18 2.01 -17.78
N LYS A 54 8.11 2.52 -17.15
CA LYS A 54 8.17 3.83 -16.49
C LYS A 54 8.98 3.66 -15.21
N SER A 55 10.14 4.29 -15.13
CA SER A 55 11.07 4.18 -14.00
C SER A 55 11.64 5.55 -13.66
N ALA A 56 11.93 5.77 -12.37
CA ALA A 56 12.72 6.92 -11.92
C ALA A 56 14.21 6.78 -12.26
N TYR A 57 14.65 5.58 -12.63
CA TYR A 57 16.04 5.24 -12.92
C TYR A 57 16.21 4.87 -14.39
N ASN A 58 17.32 5.35 -14.99
CA ASN A 58 17.68 5.00 -16.35
C ASN A 58 18.37 3.63 -16.44
N ALA A 59 19.07 3.22 -15.40
CA ALA A 59 19.75 1.93 -15.30
C ALA A 59 19.81 1.48 -13.84
N ILE A 60 19.80 0.17 -13.62
CA ILE A 60 19.95 -0.46 -12.30
C ILE A 60 21.14 -1.42 -12.38
N LEU A 61 22.04 -1.32 -11.42
CA LEU A 61 23.24 -2.14 -11.37
C LEU A 61 23.12 -3.15 -10.23
N TRP A 62 23.42 -4.40 -10.55
CA TRP A 62 23.28 -5.51 -9.64
C TRP A 62 24.59 -5.78 -8.88
N ARG A 63 24.50 -6.65 -7.87
CA ARG A 63 25.66 -7.10 -7.08
C ARG A 63 26.79 -7.64 -7.95
N THR A 64 26.47 -8.28 -9.07
CA THR A 64 27.47 -8.76 -10.04
C THR A 64 28.36 -7.64 -10.56
N THR A 65 27.76 -6.51 -10.95
CA THR A 65 28.52 -5.32 -11.37
C THR A 65 29.27 -4.69 -10.21
N LEU A 66 28.63 -4.55 -9.05
CA LEU A 66 29.31 -3.96 -7.88
C LEU A 66 30.56 -4.77 -7.48
N ASN A 67 30.44 -6.10 -7.49
CA ASN A 67 31.52 -7.02 -7.20
C ASN A 67 32.64 -6.95 -8.26
N SER A 68 32.31 -6.76 -9.55
CA SER A 68 33.33 -6.64 -10.60
C SER A 68 34.20 -5.38 -10.44
N PHE A 69 33.69 -4.36 -9.74
CA PHE A 69 34.47 -3.17 -9.36
C PHE A 69 35.07 -3.27 -7.95
N GLY A 70 34.82 -4.34 -7.18
CA GLY A 70 35.20 -4.38 -5.76
C GLY A 70 34.55 -3.28 -4.93
N MET A 71 33.32 -2.88 -5.31
CA MET A 71 32.66 -1.69 -4.79
C MET A 71 31.93 -1.95 -3.47
N VAL A 72 32.19 -1.07 -2.49
CA VAL A 72 31.50 -1.04 -1.19
C VAL A 72 30.59 0.19 -1.15
N ILE A 73 29.29 -0.04 -0.91
CA ILE A 73 28.29 1.03 -0.85
C ILE A 73 27.96 1.36 0.60
N SER A 74 27.93 2.64 0.94
CA SER A 74 27.43 3.16 2.20
C SER A 74 26.20 4.01 1.96
N THR A 75 25.02 3.44 2.25
CA THR A 75 23.75 4.15 2.13
C THR A 75 23.61 5.33 3.10
N PRO A 76 24.09 5.29 4.37
CA PRO A 76 24.00 6.45 5.27
C PRO A 76 24.83 7.65 4.79
N HIS A 77 25.94 7.38 4.10
CA HIS A 77 26.85 8.42 3.60
C HIS A 77 26.61 8.77 2.12
N LEU A 78 25.60 8.15 1.49
CA LEU A 78 25.31 8.24 0.06
C LEU A 78 26.57 8.19 -0.80
N CYS A 79 27.44 7.21 -0.53
CA CYS A 79 28.69 7.07 -1.28
C CYS A 79 29.02 5.62 -1.58
N ALA A 80 29.84 5.42 -2.59
CA ALA A 80 30.44 4.13 -2.89
C ALA A 80 31.96 4.28 -3.04
N LYS A 81 32.69 3.28 -2.55
CA LYS A 81 34.15 3.21 -2.65
C LYS A 81 34.56 1.98 -3.42
N PHE A 82 35.59 2.10 -4.24
CA PHE A 82 36.14 0.97 -5.00
C PHE A 82 37.63 1.18 -5.29
N PRO A 83 38.41 0.10 -5.40
CA PRO A 83 39.81 0.19 -5.76
C PRO A 83 40.01 0.50 -7.25
N THR A 84 41.03 1.29 -7.56
CA THR A 84 41.60 1.54 -8.88
C THR A 84 43.11 1.33 -8.83
N SER A 85 43.79 1.34 -9.98
CA SER A 85 45.26 1.23 -10.05
C SER A 85 46.00 2.36 -9.32
N SER A 86 45.31 3.49 -9.09
CA SER A 86 45.82 4.71 -8.45
C SER A 86 45.43 4.86 -6.97
N GLY A 87 44.60 3.97 -6.42
CA GLY A 87 44.14 4.05 -5.03
C GLY A 87 42.68 3.68 -4.86
N VAL A 88 42.03 4.18 -3.82
CA VAL A 88 40.59 3.95 -3.57
C VAL A 88 39.81 5.20 -3.98
N VAL A 89 38.93 5.07 -4.97
CA VAL A 89 38.06 6.15 -5.41
C VAL A 89 36.79 6.17 -4.57
N THR A 90 36.28 7.36 -4.26
CA THR A 90 34.99 7.56 -3.58
C THR A 90 34.06 8.36 -4.48
N ILE A 91 32.97 7.73 -4.94
CA ILE A 91 31.89 8.43 -5.63
C ILE A 91 30.80 8.81 -4.63
N ARG A 92 30.30 10.05 -4.72
CA ARG A 92 29.24 10.58 -3.84
C ARG A 92 27.97 10.79 -4.66
N GLY A 93 26.84 10.36 -4.10
CA GLY A 93 25.52 10.61 -4.64
C GLY A 93 25.03 12.01 -4.29
N ASP A 94 24.16 12.55 -5.14
CA ASP A 94 23.43 13.79 -4.88
C ASP A 94 22.15 13.47 -4.09
N ALA A 95 22.07 13.97 -2.85
CA ALA A 95 20.93 13.76 -1.97
C ALA A 95 19.61 14.35 -2.53
N ARG A 96 19.68 15.48 -3.26
CA ARG A 96 18.50 16.11 -3.89
C ARG A 96 18.00 15.25 -5.05
N GLN A 97 18.90 14.77 -5.91
CA GLN A 97 18.51 13.86 -6.99
C GLN A 97 18.01 12.52 -6.48
N ALA A 98 18.66 11.92 -5.47
CA ALA A 98 18.20 10.69 -4.85
C ALA A 98 16.79 10.85 -4.25
N THR A 99 16.52 11.99 -3.58
CA THR A 99 15.18 12.31 -3.06
C THR A 99 14.17 12.48 -4.18
N ARG A 100 14.53 13.14 -5.28
CA ARG A 100 13.66 13.31 -6.46
C ARG A 100 13.35 11.99 -7.15
N CYS A 101 14.34 11.11 -7.34
CA CYS A 101 14.13 9.78 -7.91
C CYS A 101 13.24 8.93 -7.01
N PHE A 102 13.41 9.01 -5.68
CA PHE A 102 12.53 8.35 -4.73
C PHE A 102 11.08 8.87 -4.83
N GLN A 103 10.88 10.19 -4.92
CA GLN A 103 9.55 10.79 -5.10
C GLN A 103 8.89 10.35 -6.41
N ILE A 104 9.65 10.32 -7.51
CA ILE A 104 9.13 9.85 -8.81
C ILE A 104 8.78 8.36 -8.74
N ALA A 105 9.63 7.53 -8.12
CA ALA A 105 9.36 6.10 -7.94
C ALA A 105 8.11 5.88 -7.08
N ALA A 106 7.99 6.59 -5.95
CA ALA A 106 6.81 6.54 -5.08
C ALA A 106 5.55 7.02 -5.81
N GLN A 107 5.63 8.07 -6.63
CA GLN A 107 4.50 8.55 -7.42
C GLN A 107 4.11 7.55 -8.52
N LEU A 108 5.07 6.91 -9.20
CA LEU A 108 4.80 5.88 -10.20
C LEU A 108 4.13 4.64 -9.59
N VAL A 109 4.54 4.26 -8.37
CA VAL A 109 3.88 3.24 -7.55
C VAL A 109 2.44 3.66 -7.24
N VAL A 110 2.21 4.89 -6.79
CA VAL A 110 0.86 5.43 -6.48
C VAL A 110 -0.03 5.59 -7.72
N ASP A 111 0.53 5.96 -8.87
CA ASP A 111 -0.21 6.20 -10.12
C ASP A 111 -0.54 4.89 -10.88
N GLN A 112 0.22 3.81 -10.64
CA GLN A 112 0.00 2.51 -11.28
C GLN A 112 -0.71 1.49 -10.38
N MET A 113 -0.73 1.70 -9.06
CA MET A 113 -1.34 0.74 -8.14
C MET A 113 -2.77 1.15 -7.78
N ASP A 114 -3.69 0.17 -7.86
CA ASP A 114 -4.92 0.23 -7.06
C ASP A 114 -4.46 0.29 -5.58
N PRO A 115 -4.89 1.28 -4.77
CA PRO A 115 -4.57 1.35 -3.34
C PRO A 115 -4.91 0.06 -2.57
N ARG A 116 -5.78 -0.79 -3.14
CA ARG A 116 -6.17 -2.10 -2.60
C ARG A 116 -5.28 -3.27 -3.02
N GLU A 117 -4.29 -3.03 -3.87
CA GLU A 117 -3.26 -3.98 -4.33
C GLU A 117 -1.89 -3.69 -3.72
N ILE A 118 -1.82 -2.83 -2.71
CA ILE A 118 -0.75 -2.93 -1.71
C ILE A 118 -0.94 -4.31 -1.04
N GLN A 119 -0.39 -5.34 -1.67
CA GLN A 119 0.07 -6.47 -0.91
C GLN A 119 1.16 -5.89 -0.02
N PRO A 120 1.08 -6.09 1.30
CA PRO A 120 2.30 -6.04 2.08
C PRO A 120 3.29 -6.91 1.33
N VAL A 121 4.55 -6.50 1.27
CA VAL A 121 5.61 -7.46 0.95
C VAL A 121 5.49 -8.55 2.00
N VAL A 122 4.72 -9.60 1.72
CA VAL A 122 4.67 -10.82 2.50
C VAL A 122 5.94 -11.53 2.11
N LEU A 123 7.06 -11.08 2.68
CA LEU A 123 8.24 -11.90 2.73
C LEU A 123 7.81 -13.17 3.47
N GLN A 124 8.09 -14.32 2.88
CA GLN A 124 7.79 -15.64 3.45
C GLN A 124 8.54 -15.81 4.79
N GLU A 125 8.02 -15.25 5.87
CA GLU A 125 8.38 -15.62 7.23
C GLU A 125 7.54 -16.81 7.69
N ARG A 126 8.11 -17.62 8.59
CA ARG A 126 7.39 -18.67 9.31
C ARG A 126 6.42 -17.99 10.30
N VAL A 127 5.26 -17.59 9.82
CA VAL A 127 4.15 -17.09 10.61
C VAL A 127 3.26 -18.27 11.00
N ILE A 128 2.79 -18.29 12.24
CA ILE A 128 1.88 -19.31 12.76
C ILE A 128 0.51 -18.66 12.91
N GLY A 129 -0.51 -19.28 12.31
CA GLY A 129 -1.91 -18.92 12.57
C GLY A 129 -2.34 -19.43 13.94
N VAL A 130 -2.83 -18.55 14.80
CA VAL A 130 -3.29 -18.86 16.15
C VAL A 130 -4.76 -18.49 16.28
N ALA A 131 -5.58 -19.41 16.77
CA ALA A 131 -6.97 -19.13 17.11
C ALA A 131 -7.07 -18.32 18.41
N LEU A 132 -7.85 -17.23 18.38
CA LEU A 132 -8.18 -16.42 19.54
C LEU A 132 -9.54 -16.86 20.10
N GLY A 133 -9.63 -17.07 21.42
CA GLY A 133 -10.92 -17.25 22.10
C GLY A 133 -11.36 -18.69 22.40
N GLY A 134 -10.43 -19.60 22.73
CA GLY A 134 -10.70 -20.88 23.39
C GLY A 134 -11.42 -21.95 22.54
N GLU A 135 -12.70 -21.72 22.21
CA GLU A 135 -13.59 -22.69 21.56
C GLU A 135 -13.86 -22.39 20.07
N ASP A 136 -13.70 -21.13 19.63
CA ASP A 136 -13.99 -20.73 18.25
C ASP A 136 -12.73 -20.77 17.37
N THR A 137 -12.60 -21.84 16.57
CA THR A 137 -11.44 -22.06 15.69
C THR A 137 -11.42 -21.15 14.46
N SER A 138 -12.48 -20.35 14.23
CA SER A 138 -12.57 -19.47 13.06
C SER A 138 -11.78 -18.16 13.19
N LYS A 139 -11.43 -17.76 14.41
CA LYS A 139 -10.84 -16.46 14.73
C LYS A 139 -9.31 -16.49 14.75
N ILE A 140 -8.72 -16.64 13.57
CA ILE A 140 -7.27 -16.84 13.41
C ILE A 140 -6.54 -15.52 13.20
N VAL A 141 -5.44 -15.32 13.94
CA VAL A 141 -4.47 -14.23 13.72
C VAL A 141 -3.06 -14.80 13.50
N ASN A 142 -2.22 -14.01 12.85
CA ASN A 142 -0.87 -14.39 12.46
C ASN A 142 0.16 -13.89 13.49
N VAL A 143 0.87 -14.81 14.13
CA VAL A 143 1.93 -14.52 15.11
C VAL A 143 3.26 -15.05 14.58
N SER A 144 4.34 -14.29 14.76
CA SER A 144 5.66 -14.72 14.31
C SER A 144 6.15 -15.95 15.09
N SER A 145 6.70 -16.94 14.38
CA SER A 145 7.38 -18.08 15.03
C SER A 145 8.60 -17.67 15.86
N TYR A 146 9.16 -16.47 15.63
CA TYR A 146 10.34 -15.97 16.34
C TYR A 146 10.13 -15.79 17.85
N LEU A 147 8.89 -15.58 18.27
CA LEU A 147 8.56 -15.34 19.67
C LEU A 147 8.76 -16.59 20.55
N ASN A 148 8.82 -17.81 19.99
CA ASN A 148 8.97 -19.07 20.74
C ASN A 148 8.09 -19.09 22.01
N ASP A 149 8.66 -19.35 23.19
CA ASP A 149 7.96 -19.41 24.50
C ASP A 149 7.25 -18.10 24.89
N LYS A 150 7.55 -16.99 24.22
CA LYS A 150 6.94 -15.68 24.47
C LYS A 150 5.64 -15.47 23.70
N GLN A 151 5.29 -16.37 22.78
CA GLN A 151 4.04 -16.32 22.01
C GLN A 151 2.82 -16.29 22.91
N ALA A 152 2.81 -17.06 23.99
CA ALA A 152 1.69 -17.15 24.93
C ALA A 152 1.27 -15.78 25.48
N LYS A 153 2.24 -14.88 25.75
CA LYS A 153 1.95 -13.53 26.26
C LYS A 153 1.29 -12.63 25.22
N VAL A 154 1.75 -12.72 23.96
CA VAL A 154 1.15 -11.98 22.85
C VAL A 154 -0.26 -12.50 22.57
N ILE A 155 -0.44 -13.82 22.53
CA ILE A 155 -1.74 -14.47 22.30
C ILE A 155 -2.74 -14.11 23.40
N ALA A 156 -2.31 -14.11 24.67
CA ALA A 156 -3.14 -13.70 25.80
C ALA A 156 -3.62 -12.26 25.62
N LEU A 157 -2.70 -11.34 25.29
CA LEU A 157 -3.05 -9.95 24.99
C LEU A 157 -4.03 -9.85 23.82
N LEU A 158 -3.77 -10.49 22.67
CA LEU A 158 -4.66 -10.43 21.51
C LEU A 158 -6.05 -11.01 21.80
N SER A 159 -6.14 -12.03 22.67
CA SER A 159 -7.42 -12.60 23.10
C SER A 159 -8.25 -11.60 23.93
N GLU A 160 -7.61 -10.74 24.71
CA GLU A 160 -8.29 -9.63 25.42
C GLU A 160 -8.86 -8.58 24.46
N TYR A 161 -8.37 -8.50 23.22
CA TYR A 161 -8.76 -7.52 22.19
C TYR A 161 -9.39 -8.14 20.95
N ILE A 162 -10.08 -9.28 21.13
CA ILE A 162 -10.77 -9.99 20.05
C ILE A 162 -11.79 -9.12 19.29
N ASP A 163 -12.37 -8.12 19.97
CA ASP A 163 -13.32 -7.16 19.43
C ASP A 163 -12.69 -6.11 18.52
N VAL A 164 -11.37 -5.89 18.59
CA VAL A 164 -10.67 -4.92 17.73
C VAL A 164 -10.54 -5.45 16.29
N PHE A 165 -10.65 -6.76 16.10
CA PHE A 165 -10.60 -7.40 14.79
C PHE A 165 -12.00 -7.44 14.16
N ALA A 166 -12.07 -7.19 12.85
CA ALA A 166 -13.26 -7.45 12.06
C ALA A 166 -13.19 -8.89 11.52
N TRP A 167 -14.08 -9.74 12.01
CA TRP A 167 -14.23 -11.13 11.58
C TRP A 167 -15.20 -11.22 10.39
N SER A 168 -16.14 -10.29 10.30
CA SER A 168 -17.02 -10.09 9.16
C SER A 168 -17.17 -8.60 8.79
N PRO A 169 -17.71 -8.26 7.60
CA PRO A 169 -17.98 -6.87 7.23
C PRO A 169 -18.95 -6.15 8.17
N GLU A 170 -19.84 -6.89 8.84
CA GLU A 170 -20.84 -6.35 9.77
C GLU A 170 -20.23 -5.85 11.08
N ASP A 171 -19.04 -6.36 11.47
CA ASP A 171 -18.30 -5.88 12.65
C ASP A 171 -17.77 -4.45 12.49
N VAL A 172 -17.78 -3.94 11.26
CA VAL A 172 -17.22 -2.63 10.89
C VAL A 172 -18.32 -1.59 10.92
N THR A 173 -18.52 -1.00 12.10
CA THR A 173 -19.48 0.09 12.32
C THR A 173 -18.90 1.48 12.04
N GLY A 174 -17.60 1.55 11.74
CA GLY A 174 -16.88 2.76 11.35
C GLY A 174 -16.45 3.64 12.51
N VAL A 175 -15.55 4.59 12.21
CA VAL A 175 -15.04 5.59 13.15
C VAL A 175 -16.11 6.66 13.38
N ASN A 176 -16.16 7.26 14.57
CA ASN A 176 -17.09 8.34 14.88
C ASN A 176 -16.90 9.55 13.92
N ARG A 177 -18.00 10.07 13.37
CA ARG A 177 -18.02 11.23 12.45
C ARG A 177 -17.33 12.47 13.03
N ALA A 178 -17.35 12.66 14.36
CA ALA A 178 -16.69 13.77 15.04
C ALA A 178 -15.16 13.70 14.95
N VAL A 179 -14.59 12.51 14.71
CA VAL A 179 -13.15 12.30 14.60
C VAL A 179 -12.71 12.53 13.15
N CYS A 180 -13.43 11.95 12.20
CA CYS A 180 -13.16 12.15 10.78
C CYS A 180 -14.43 11.87 9.96
N GLU A 181 -14.62 12.71 8.93
CA GLU A 181 -15.62 12.55 7.90
C GLU A 181 -15.00 12.94 6.54
N HIS A 182 -15.38 12.25 5.47
CA HIS A 182 -14.90 12.55 4.13
C HIS A 182 -15.80 13.57 3.44
N HIS A 183 -15.20 14.68 3.02
CA HIS A 183 -15.82 15.71 2.20
C HIS A 183 -15.15 15.74 0.83
N LEU A 184 -15.96 15.79 -0.23
CA LEU A 184 -15.52 15.93 -1.61
C LEU A 184 -15.10 17.36 -1.92
N ASN A 185 -15.77 18.35 -1.29
CA ASN A 185 -15.60 19.78 -1.58
C ASN A 185 -15.71 20.08 -3.08
N VAL A 186 -16.73 19.51 -3.74
CA VAL A 186 -16.98 19.71 -5.17
C VAL A 186 -17.18 21.19 -5.45
N SER A 187 -16.48 21.72 -6.45
CA SER A 187 -16.61 23.13 -6.84
C SER A 187 -18.07 23.46 -7.19
N GLN A 188 -18.61 24.54 -6.61
CA GLN A 188 -19.98 25.01 -6.87
C GLN A 188 -20.21 25.40 -8.34
N ALA A 189 -19.15 25.63 -9.11
CA ALA A 189 -19.23 25.95 -10.52
C ALA A 189 -19.49 24.73 -11.43
N VAL A 190 -19.40 23.50 -10.90
CA VAL A 190 -19.53 22.28 -11.70
C VAL A 190 -20.93 21.68 -11.54
N SER A 191 -21.66 21.61 -12.66
CA SER A 191 -22.96 20.95 -12.71
C SER A 191 -22.83 19.42 -12.49
N PRO A 192 -23.81 18.78 -11.82
CA PRO A 192 -23.85 17.33 -11.68
C PRO A 192 -23.78 16.59 -13.01
N ILE A 193 -23.03 15.49 -13.04
CA ILE A 193 -22.82 14.69 -14.25
C ILE A 193 -23.72 13.45 -14.17
N ALA A 194 -24.61 13.30 -15.16
CA ALA A 194 -25.43 12.11 -15.35
C ALA A 194 -24.92 11.31 -16.56
N GLN A 195 -24.17 10.24 -16.31
CA GLN A 195 -23.64 9.38 -17.37
C GLN A 195 -24.71 8.44 -17.91
N LYS A 196 -24.70 8.18 -19.23
CA LYS A 196 -25.51 7.11 -19.82
C LYS A 196 -25.05 5.76 -19.27
N LYS A 197 -26.00 4.92 -18.86
CA LYS A 197 -25.74 3.56 -18.35
C LYS A 197 -24.99 2.74 -19.39
N ARG A 198 -23.89 2.10 -18.98
CA ARG A 198 -23.18 1.09 -19.78
C ARG A 198 -23.86 -0.26 -19.63
N VAL A 199 -24.02 -0.97 -20.75
CA VAL A 199 -24.57 -2.33 -20.75
C VAL A 199 -23.53 -3.29 -20.21
N MET A 200 -23.89 -4.04 -19.17
CA MET A 200 -23.11 -5.15 -18.62
C MET A 200 -23.93 -6.43 -18.82
N ALA A 201 -23.27 -7.56 -19.12
CA ALA A 201 -23.97 -8.82 -19.38
C ALA A 201 -23.18 -10.01 -18.82
N GLY A 202 -23.89 -11.12 -18.57
CA GLY A 202 -23.34 -12.41 -18.13
C GLY A 202 -22.70 -12.32 -16.75
N GLU A 203 -21.57 -13.02 -16.57
CA GLU A 203 -20.83 -13.13 -15.30
C GLU A 203 -20.55 -11.79 -14.60
N ARG A 204 -20.47 -10.69 -15.36
CA ARG A 204 -20.25 -9.35 -14.81
C ARG A 204 -21.46 -8.85 -14.03
N GLN A 205 -22.68 -9.11 -14.51
CA GLN A 205 -23.90 -8.72 -13.79
C GLN A 205 -24.05 -9.51 -12.50
N ASP A 206 -23.79 -10.82 -12.54
CA ASP A 206 -23.87 -11.67 -11.35
C ASP A 206 -22.88 -11.18 -10.27
N ALA A 207 -21.64 -10.89 -10.68
CA ALA A 207 -20.64 -10.33 -9.78
C ALA A 207 -21.02 -8.94 -9.22
N ILE A 208 -21.69 -8.09 -10.01
CA ILE A 208 -22.24 -6.81 -9.54
C ILE A 208 -23.31 -7.07 -8.49
N LYS A 209 -24.29 -7.95 -8.77
CA LYS A 209 -25.39 -8.27 -7.85
C LYS A 209 -24.87 -8.78 -6.51
N GLU A 210 -23.91 -9.69 -6.52
CA GLU A 210 -23.28 -10.20 -5.30
C GLU A 210 -22.61 -9.10 -4.47
N GLU A 211 -21.90 -8.17 -5.13
CA GLU A 211 -21.22 -7.09 -4.44
C GLU A 211 -22.22 -6.06 -3.88
N ILE A 212 -23.25 -5.71 -4.63
CA ILE A 212 -24.32 -4.82 -4.17
C ILE A 212 -25.02 -5.38 -2.93
N ASN A 213 -25.36 -6.68 -2.94
CA ASN A 213 -25.98 -7.32 -1.78
C ASN A 213 -25.09 -7.26 -0.54
N LYS A 214 -23.76 -7.43 -0.69
CA LYS A 214 -22.81 -7.31 0.43
C LYS A 214 -22.74 -5.88 0.94
N LEU A 215 -22.66 -4.89 0.05
CA LEU A 215 -22.58 -3.48 0.42
C LEU A 215 -23.89 -3.00 1.08
N LEU A 216 -25.04 -3.49 0.62
CA LEU A 216 -26.34 -3.22 1.25
C LEU A 216 -26.46 -3.91 2.61
N GLY A 217 -26.08 -5.18 2.70
CA GLY A 217 -26.11 -5.96 3.94
C GLY A 217 -25.24 -5.36 5.04
N ALA A 218 -24.05 -4.88 4.68
CA ALA A 218 -23.16 -4.15 5.60
C ALA A 218 -23.60 -2.69 5.84
N GLY A 219 -24.64 -2.22 5.14
CA GLY A 219 -25.13 -0.85 5.27
C GLY A 219 -24.13 0.21 4.79
N TYR A 220 -23.26 -0.10 3.82
CA TYR A 220 -22.30 0.85 3.25
C TYR A 220 -22.90 1.72 2.14
N ILE A 221 -23.91 1.20 1.45
CA ILE A 221 -24.66 1.92 0.41
C ILE A 221 -26.15 2.04 0.78
N ARG A 222 -26.86 2.93 0.10
CA ARG A 222 -28.32 3.07 0.17
C ARG A 222 -28.89 3.35 -1.21
N GLU A 223 -30.14 2.97 -1.43
CA GLU A 223 -30.88 3.28 -2.66
C GLU A 223 -31.21 4.78 -2.75
N ILE A 224 -31.32 5.29 -3.98
CA ILE A 224 -31.73 6.67 -4.26
C ILE A 224 -32.60 6.72 -5.52
N GLN A 225 -33.74 7.43 -5.44
CA GLN A 225 -34.73 7.47 -6.52
C GLN A 225 -34.49 8.60 -7.53
N TYR A 226 -34.06 9.78 -7.06
CA TYR A 226 -33.92 10.97 -7.91
C TYR A 226 -32.51 11.57 -7.85
N PRO A 227 -31.49 10.82 -8.32
CA PRO A 227 -30.12 11.27 -8.20
C PRO A 227 -29.76 12.36 -9.21
N ARG A 228 -28.99 13.34 -8.76
CA ARG A 228 -28.41 14.39 -9.63
C ARG A 228 -27.11 13.93 -10.30
N TRP A 229 -26.37 13.05 -9.64
CA TRP A 229 -25.14 12.44 -10.15
C TRP A 229 -25.43 10.99 -10.57
N LEU A 230 -24.97 10.58 -11.74
CA LEU A 230 -25.04 9.18 -12.17
C LEU A 230 -23.70 8.75 -12.73
N ILE A 231 -23.02 7.85 -12.01
CA ILE A 231 -21.69 7.36 -12.35
C ILE A 231 -21.77 5.88 -12.73
N ASN A 232 -21.04 5.47 -13.77
CA ASN A 232 -21.02 4.07 -14.18
C ASN A 232 -20.13 3.22 -13.28
N VAL A 233 -20.54 1.95 -13.16
CA VAL A 233 -19.72 0.87 -12.61
C VAL A 233 -18.77 0.33 -13.69
N VAL A 234 -17.58 -0.07 -13.26
CA VAL A 234 -16.54 -0.70 -14.07
C VAL A 234 -16.12 -2.01 -13.39
N MET A 235 -16.07 -3.08 -14.18
CA MET A 235 -15.67 -4.40 -13.70
C MET A 235 -14.21 -4.67 -14.06
N VAL A 236 -13.41 -5.04 -13.06
CA VAL A 236 -11.99 -5.35 -13.21
C VAL A 236 -11.74 -6.78 -12.71
N LYS A 237 -10.93 -7.58 -13.41
CA LYS A 237 -10.50 -8.89 -12.92
C LYS A 237 -9.31 -8.71 -11.99
N LYS A 238 -9.37 -9.32 -10.80
CA LYS A 238 -8.22 -9.48 -9.90
C LYS A 238 -7.23 -10.50 -10.49
N ALA A 239 -5.99 -10.48 -9.99
CA ALA A 239 -4.97 -11.49 -10.34
C ALA A 239 -5.42 -12.94 -10.06
N ASN A 240 -6.31 -13.14 -9.09
CA ASN A 240 -6.90 -14.45 -8.79
C ASN A 240 -8.09 -14.83 -9.70
N GLY A 241 -8.35 -14.08 -10.76
CA GLY A 241 -9.44 -14.31 -11.72
C GLY A 241 -10.82 -13.81 -11.29
N LYS A 242 -11.02 -13.42 -10.03
CA LYS A 242 -12.31 -12.96 -9.51
C LYS A 242 -12.64 -11.54 -10.01
N TRP A 243 -13.90 -11.32 -10.39
CA TRP A 243 -14.42 -10.00 -10.72
C TRP A 243 -14.46 -9.07 -9.49
N ARG A 244 -14.13 -7.80 -9.69
CA ARG A 244 -14.22 -6.71 -8.71
C ARG A 244 -15.00 -5.56 -9.32
N MET A 245 -15.98 -5.09 -8.57
CA MET A 245 -16.75 -3.89 -8.89
C MET A 245 -15.96 -2.64 -8.49
N CYS A 246 -15.88 -1.66 -9.38
CA CYS A 246 -15.33 -0.33 -9.15
C CYS A 246 -16.33 0.72 -9.66
N VAL A 247 -16.36 1.92 -9.06
CA VAL A 247 -17.15 3.05 -9.57
C VAL A 247 -16.21 4.05 -10.23
N ASP A 248 -16.55 4.51 -11.42
CA ASP A 248 -15.70 5.39 -12.24
C ASP A 248 -15.80 6.86 -11.81
N PHE A 249 -15.20 7.19 -10.67
CA PHE A 249 -15.22 8.54 -10.11
C PHE A 249 -14.37 9.57 -10.88
N ARG A 250 -13.81 9.27 -12.06
CA ARG A 250 -12.91 10.19 -12.78
C ARG A 250 -13.51 11.58 -12.99
N ALA A 251 -14.77 11.64 -13.41
CA ALA A 251 -15.46 12.90 -13.66
C ALA A 251 -15.72 13.68 -12.36
N LEU A 252 -16.13 12.99 -11.29
CA LEU A 252 -16.30 13.59 -9.96
C LEU A 252 -14.97 14.10 -9.39
N ASN A 253 -13.89 13.32 -9.55
CA ASN A 253 -12.56 13.65 -9.07
C ASN A 253 -11.95 14.89 -9.76
N GLN A 254 -12.32 15.15 -11.03
CA GLN A 254 -11.91 16.38 -11.72
C GLN A 254 -12.53 17.64 -11.09
N ALA A 255 -13.73 17.52 -10.53
CA ALA A 255 -14.44 18.62 -9.88
C ALA A 255 -13.98 18.91 -8.43
N CYS A 256 -13.14 18.04 -7.86
CA CYS A 256 -12.64 18.16 -6.49
C CYS A 256 -11.24 18.81 -6.46
N PRO A 257 -10.93 19.73 -5.52
CA PRO A 257 -9.58 20.26 -5.33
C PRO A 257 -8.61 19.14 -4.88
N LYS A 258 -7.30 19.28 -5.16
CA LYS A 258 -6.29 18.29 -4.73
C LYS A 258 -5.66 18.74 -3.41
N TYR A 259 -5.68 17.86 -2.40
CA TYR A 259 -4.94 18.07 -1.15
C TYR A 259 -3.54 17.44 -1.23
N LEU A 260 -2.57 18.06 -0.57
CA LEU A 260 -1.23 17.49 -0.38
C LEU A 260 -1.32 16.37 0.66
N SER A 261 -0.80 15.19 0.33
CA SER A 261 -0.67 14.08 1.28
C SER A 261 0.69 14.13 1.96
N SER A 262 0.73 13.72 3.23
CA SER A 262 1.98 13.48 3.95
C SER A 262 2.79 12.37 3.25
N PRO A 263 4.11 12.49 3.15
CA PRO A 263 4.95 11.45 2.55
C PRO A 263 4.96 10.18 3.44
N PRO A 264 5.19 8.99 2.86
CA PRO A 264 5.32 7.76 3.63
C PRO A 264 6.54 7.83 4.58
N TYR A 265 6.43 7.14 5.71
CA TYR A 265 7.52 7.05 6.68
C TYR A 265 8.68 6.23 6.11
N ARG A 266 9.90 6.52 6.56
CA ARG A 266 11.10 5.74 6.22
C ARG A 266 11.54 4.93 7.42
N TYR A 267 11.76 3.63 7.21
CA TYR A 267 12.41 2.78 8.19
C TYR A 267 13.86 3.24 8.39
N ASP A 268 14.29 3.33 9.65
CA ASP A 268 15.59 3.86 10.07
C ASP A 268 16.68 2.76 10.19
N GLY A 269 16.36 1.51 9.84
CA GLY A 269 17.32 0.41 9.81
C GLY A 269 17.70 -0.16 11.18
N ARG A 270 17.01 0.21 12.26
CA ARG A 270 17.37 -0.22 13.62
C ARG A 270 16.72 -1.56 14.00
N PRO A 271 17.40 -2.41 14.80
CA PRO A 271 16.82 -3.66 15.29
C PRO A 271 15.62 -3.36 16.20
N TYR A 272 14.43 -3.75 15.75
CA TYR A 272 13.18 -3.61 16.48
C TYR A 272 12.38 -4.91 16.40
N LEU A 273 11.58 -5.14 17.44
CA LEU A 273 10.43 -6.02 17.38
C LEU A 273 9.26 -5.24 16.78
N MET A 274 8.64 -5.80 15.75
CA MET A 274 7.65 -5.11 14.92
C MET A 274 6.33 -5.87 14.90
N SER A 275 5.22 -5.13 14.96
CA SER A 275 3.89 -5.64 14.69
C SER A 275 3.28 -4.84 13.55
N PHE A 276 2.92 -5.55 12.48
CA PHE A 276 2.27 -5.01 11.30
C PHE A 276 0.77 -5.19 11.44
N LEU A 277 0.03 -4.10 11.37
CA LEU A 277 -1.42 -4.10 11.49
C LEU A 277 -2.00 -3.50 10.20
N ASP A 278 -3.00 -4.14 9.64
CA ASP A 278 -3.74 -3.69 8.45
C ASP A 278 -5.17 -3.37 8.90
N ALA A 279 -5.61 -2.13 8.68
CA ALA A 279 -6.97 -1.72 8.98
C ALA A 279 -7.96 -2.37 7.99
N PHE A 280 -9.07 -2.90 8.49
CA PHE A 280 -10.03 -3.61 7.65
C PHE A 280 -10.73 -2.68 6.65
N SER A 281 -10.54 -2.91 5.35
CA SER A 281 -11.20 -2.14 4.27
C SER A 281 -11.19 -0.63 4.54
N GLY A 282 -10.01 -0.08 4.87
CA GLY A 282 -9.85 1.19 5.58
C GLY A 282 -10.83 2.28 5.19
N TYR A 283 -10.99 2.58 3.90
CA TYR A 283 -11.87 3.66 3.45
C TYR A 283 -13.34 3.49 3.87
N HIS A 284 -13.89 2.28 3.90
CA HIS A 284 -15.27 2.03 4.32
C HIS A 284 -15.50 2.25 5.83
N GLN A 285 -14.44 2.44 6.63
CA GLN A 285 -14.56 2.78 8.05
C GLN A 285 -14.76 4.29 8.28
N ILE A 286 -14.59 5.12 7.24
CA ILE A 286 -14.80 6.57 7.31
C ILE A 286 -16.14 6.91 6.67
N TRP A 287 -16.96 7.70 7.37
CA TRP A 287 -18.24 8.16 6.84
C TRP A 287 -18.07 9.21 5.74
N MET A 288 -18.97 9.19 4.76
CA MET A 288 -19.18 10.33 3.87
C MET A 288 -19.96 11.42 4.62
N ALA A 289 -19.62 12.68 4.33
CA ALA A 289 -20.46 13.81 4.69
C ALA A 289 -21.84 13.66 4.09
N LYS A 290 -22.89 13.93 4.88
CA LYS A 290 -24.29 13.70 4.47
C LYS A 290 -24.66 14.41 3.17
N GLU A 291 -24.14 15.61 2.98
CA GLU A 291 -24.29 16.43 1.78
C GLU A 291 -23.54 15.90 0.54
N ASP A 292 -22.54 15.05 0.73
CA ASP A 292 -21.69 14.48 -0.32
C ASP A 292 -22.05 13.03 -0.68
N GLU A 293 -22.82 12.31 0.14
CA GLU A 293 -23.27 10.93 -0.11
C GLU A 293 -23.86 10.80 -1.52
N GLU A 294 -24.83 11.66 -1.88
CA GLU A 294 -25.54 11.60 -3.18
C GLU A 294 -24.63 11.89 -4.38
N LYS A 295 -23.48 12.54 -4.19
CA LYS A 295 -22.54 12.81 -5.27
C LYS A 295 -21.77 11.56 -5.69
N THR A 296 -21.73 10.55 -4.83
CA THR A 296 -21.12 9.23 -5.09
C THR A 296 -22.06 8.25 -5.77
N THR A 297 -23.23 8.72 -6.21
CA THR A 297 -24.26 7.86 -6.79
C THR A 297 -23.79 7.15 -8.06
N PHE A 298 -24.06 5.84 -8.13
CA PHE A 298 -23.74 5.00 -9.26
C PHE A 298 -24.94 4.20 -9.75
N ILE A 299 -24.97 3.95 -11.07
CA ILE A 299 -26.04 3.25 -11.76
C ILE A 299 -25.69 1.78 -12.00
N THR A 300 -26.65 0.89 -11.75
CA THR A 300 -26.56 -0.54 -12.08
C THR A 300 -27.74 -0.96 -12.96
N ASP A 301 -27.80 -2.23 -13.34
CA ASP A 301 -28.97 -2.79 -14.04
C ASP A 301 -30.15 -3.10 -13.10
N TYR A 302 -29.92 -3.07 -11.79
CA TYR A 302 -30.94 -3.31 -10.76
C TYR A 302 -31.54 -1.96 -10.35
N ASP A 303 -30.80 -1.17 -9.58
CA ASP A 303 -31.20 0.18 -9.16
C ASP A 303 -30.00 1.14 -9.14
N THR A 304 -30.27 2.33 -8.60
CA THR A 304 -29.28 3.38 -8.37
C THR A 304 -28.99 3.49 -6.88
N TYR A 305 -27.70 3.51 -6.53
CA TYR A 305 -27.26 3.51 -5.13
C TYR A 305 -26.21 4.59 -4.91
N CYS A 306 -26.12 5.11 -3.68
CA CYS A 306 -25.06 6.01 -3.26
C CYS A 306 -24.35 5.47 -2.01
N TYR A 307 -23.08 5.86 -1.82
CA TYR A 307 -22.30 5.44 -0.67
C TYR A 307 -22.57 6.32 0.56
N LYS A 308 -22.73 5.68 1.72
CA LYS A 308 -22.78 6.31 3.04
C LYS A 308 -21.40 6.40 3.71
N VAL A 309 -20.50 5.50 3.34
CA VAL A 309 -19.09 5.43 3.78
C VAL A 309 -18.17 5.75 2.61
N MET A 310 -16.95 6.21 2.85
CA MET A 310 -16.03 6.68 1.82
C MET A 310 -15.65 5.55 0.85
N PRO A 311 -16.09 5.58 -0.43
CA PRO A 311 -15.77 4.53 -1.38
C PRO A 311 -14.33 4.64 -1.91
N PHE A 312 -13.84 3.52 -2.43
CA PHE A 312 -12.58 3.49 -3.17
C PHE A 312 -12.67 4.28 -4.49
N GLY A 313 -11.56 4.90 -4.88
CA GLY A 313 -11.43 5.61 -6.15
C GLY A 313 -11.76 7.11 -6.09
N LEU A 314 -12.16 7.63 -4.93
CA LEU A 314 -12.31 9.08 -4.72
C LEU A 314 -10.96 9.78 -4.61
N LYS A 315 -10.89 11.00 -5.16
CA LYS A 315 -9.76 11.90 -4.97
C LYS A 315 -9.67 12.29 -3.50
N ASN A 316 -8.45 12.34 -2.98
CA ASN A 316 -8.15 12.67 -1.57
C ASN A 316 -8.67 11.67 -0.52
N ALA A 317 -9.16 10.49 -0.92
CA ALA A 317 -9.53 9.43 0.02
C ALA A 317 -8.36 9.07 0.94
N SER A 318 -7.18 8.81 0.37
CA SER A 318 -5.96 8.50 1.13
C SER A 318 -5.51 9.65 2.05
N ALA A 319 -5.67 10.89 1.62
CA ALA A 319 -5.34 12.06 2.46
C ALA A 319 -6.32 12.20 3.63
N THR A 320 -7.61 11.91 3.43
CA THR A 320 -8.61 11.89 4.50
C THR A 320 -8.32 10.76 5.48
N TYR A 321 -7.96 9.59 4.97
CA TYR A 321 -7.58 8.47 5.80
C TYR A 321 -6.33 8.78 6.64
N GLN A 322 -5.31 9.39 6.03
CA GLN A 322 -4.10 9.79 6.75
C GLN A 322 -4.41 10.80 7.87
N ARG A 323 -5.31 11.77 7.64
CA ARG A 323 -5.76 12.70 8.68
C ARG A 323 -6.46 12.00 9.84
N MET A 324 -7.26 10.98 9.56
CA MET A 324 -7.88 10.14 10.60
C MET A 324 -6.81 9.44 11.43
N ILE A 325 -5.83 8.80 10.78
CA ILE A 325 -4.72 8.13 11.45
C ILE A 325 -3.90 9.12 12.30
N ASP A 326 -3.62 10.31 11.78
CA ASP A 326 -2.87 11.35 12.50
C ASP A 326 -3.64 11.86 13.73
N ALA A 327 -4.97 11.95 13.65
CA ALA A 327 -5.82 12.32 14.78
C ALA A 327 -5.92 11.20 15.83
N VAL A 328 -6.16 9.96 15.39
CA VAL A 328 -6.33 8.78 16.26
C VAL A 328 -5.04 8.45 17.01
N PHE A 329 -3.89 8.49 16.32
CA PHE A 329 -2.60 8.09 16.89
C PHE A 329 -1.68 9.27 17.25
N LYS A 330 -2.22 10.46 17.46
CA LYS A 330 -1.44 11.69 17.72
C LYS A 330 -0.38 11.55 18.82
N GLY A 331 -0.64 10.76 19.86
CA GLY A 331 0.30 10.52 20.99
C GLY A 331 1.31 9.38 20.79
N GLN A 332 1.17 8.58 19.73
CA GLN A 332 1.97 7.39 19.45
C GLN A 332 2.84 7.54 18.19
N ARG A 333 2.36 8.32 17.20
CA ARG A 333 3.07 8.54 15.94
C ARG A 333 4.48 9.07 16.15
N GLY A 334 5.46 8.43 15.51
CA GLY A 334 6.87 8.79 15.57
C GLY A 334 7.60 8.34 16.85
N ARG A 335 6.87 7.89 17.88
CA ARG A 335 7.44 7.33 19.11
C ARG A 335 7.60 5.82 19.01
N ASN A 336 6.48 5.11 19.05
CA ASN A 336 6.37 3.64 19.00
C ASN A 336 5.53 3.16 17.81
N LEU A 337 4.89 4.07 17.08
CA LEU A 337 4.01 3.76 15.96
C LEU A 337 4.37 4.58 14.73
N GLU A 338 4.45 3.92 13.58
CA GLU A 338 4.48 4.54 12.27
C GLU A 338 3.24 4.08 11.50
N ALA A 339 2.52 5.00 10.85
CA ALA A 339 1.37 4.59 10.07
C ALA A 339 1.29 5.39 8.78
N TYR A 340 0.93 4.70 7.70
CA TYR A 340 0.71 5.29 6.39
C TYR A 340 -0.56 4.70 5.79
N VAL A 341 -1.59 5.53 5.65
CA VAL A 341 -2.93 5.09 5.25
C VAL A 341 -3.34 3.85 6.07
N ASP A 342 -3.63 2.72 5.44
CA ASP A 342 -4.17 1.52 6.09
C ASP A 342 -3.09 0.68 6.82
N ASP A 343 -1.80 0.95 6.55
CA ASP A 343 -0.67 0.20 7.09
C ASP A 343 -0.15 0.85 8.38
N ILE A 344 -0.25 0.11 9.49
CA ILE A 344 0.21 0.53 10.82
C ILE A 344 1.35 -0.39 11.26
N LEU A 345 2.48 0.21 11.64
CA LEU A 345 3.66 -0.47 12.16
C LEU A 345 3.91 -0.02 13.60
N VAL A 346 3.78 -0.96 14.54
CA VAL A 346 4.22 -0.77 15.92
C VAL A 346 5.64 -1.29 16.05
N LYS A 347 6.56 -0.48 16.60
CA LYS A 347 7.98 -0.79 16.75
C LYS A 347 8.43 -0.58 18.19
N SER A 348 9.15 -1.56 18.73
CA SER A 348 9.68 -1.52 20.11
C SER A 348 11.04 -2.20 20.17
N LYS A 349 11.89 -1.85 21.15
CA LYS A 349 13.24 -2.43 21.25
C LYS A 349 13.23 -3.77 21.97
N THR A 350 12.34 -3.92 22.95
CA THR A 350 12.21 -5.15 23.74
C THR A 350 10.80 -5.72 23.65
N LEU A 351 10.64 -6.99 24.01
CA LEU A 351 9.31 -7.62 24.07
C LEU A 351 8.40 -6.97 25.12
N THR A 352 8.94 -6.60 26.28
CA THR A 352 8.13 -6.00 27.35
C THR A 352 7.58 -4.65 26.91
N GLU A 353 8.41 -3.82 26.27
CA GLU A 353 7.97 -2.59 25.62
C GLU A 353 6.94 -2.88 24.52
N ASN A 354 7.18 -3.88 23.68
CA ASN A 354 6.24 -4.24 22.61
C ASN A 354 4.86 -4.63 23.11
N LEU A 355 4.75 -5.39 24.19
CA LEU A 355 3.46 -5.72 24.79
C LEU A 355 2.74 -4.47 25.32
N SER A 356 3.49 -3.54 25.92
CA SER A 356 2.94 -2.27 26.41
C SER A 356 2.49 -1.37 25.25
N ASP A 357 3.34 -1.20 24.23
CA ASP A 357 3.06 -0.38 23.04
C ASP A 357 1.89 -0.96 22.23
N LEU A 358 1.85 -2.29 22.09
CA LEU A 358 0.76 -2.97 21.41
C LEU A 358 -0.56 -2.82 22.18
N ARG A 359 -0.53 -2.91 23.51
CA ARG A 359 -1.71 -2.66 24.35
C ARG A 359 -2.21 -1.23 24.17
N GLU A 360 -1.32 -0.23 24.22
CA GLU A 360 -1.66 1.18 23.97
C GLU A 360 -2.28 1.40 22.58
N THR A 361 -1.72 0.73 21.56
CA THR A 361 -2.24 0.76 20.18
C THR A 361 -3.64 0.13 20.10
N LEU A 362 -3.83 -1.06 20.69
CA LEU A 362 -5.12 -1.77 20.67
C LEU A 362 -6.21 -1.04 21.48
N ASP A 363 -5.86 -0.42 22.60
CA ASP A 363 -6.77 0.45 23.37
C ASP A 363 -7.22 1.66 22.54
N THR A 364 -6.30 2.25 21.77
CA THR A 364 -6.60 3.37 20.88
C THR A 364 -7.54 2.93 19.75
N LEU A 365 -7.25 1.78 19.12
CA LEU A 365 -8.11 1.18 18.09
C LEU A 365 -9.52 0.90 18.63
N ARG A 366 -9.63 0.29 19.82
CA ARG A 366 -10.90 0.03 20.50
C ARG A 366 -11.66 1.33 20.80
N ARG A 367 -10.99 2.33 21.36
CA ARG A 367 -11.59 3.63 21.72
C ARG A 367 -12.20 4.34 20.51
N TYR A 368 -11.51 4.32 19.38
CA TYR A 368 -11.96 4.98 18.16
C TYR A 368 -12.75 4.06 17.22
N ASN A 369 -12.96 2.81 17.64
CA ASN A 369 -13.65 1.77 16.88
C ASN A 369 -13.06 1.56 15.46
N LEU A 370 -11.73 1.65 15.35
CA LEU A 370 -11.01 1.33 14.12
C LEU A 370 -10.68 -0.16 14.12
N LYS A 371 -11.22 -0.90 13.16
CA LYS A 371 -11.10 -2.36 13.10
C LYS A 371 -9.90 -2.81 12.28
N LEU A 372 -9.25 -3.88 12.74
CA LEU A 372 -8.14 -4.54 12.05
C LEU A 372 -8.60 -5.74 11.23
N LYS A 373 -7.87 -6.04 10.16
CA LYS A 373 -8.05 -7.26 9.36
C LYS A 373 -7.13 -8.37 9.87
N PRO A 374 -7.66 -9.39 10.58
CA PRO A 374 -6.84 -10.37 11.29
C PRO A 374 -5.89 -11.14 10.36
N ALA A 375 -6.38 -11.55 9.19
CA ALA A 375 -5.60 -12.33 8.21
C ALA A 375 -4.40 -11.57 7.59
N LYS A 376 -4.33 -10.24 7.76
CA LYS A 376 -3.27 -9.39 7.22
C LYS A 376 -2.39 -8.75 8.30
N CYS A 377 -2.76 -8.85 9.57
CA CYS A 377 -1.90 -8.42 10.66
C CYS A 377 -0.81 -9.46 10.90
N THR A 378 0.35 -9.07 11.39
CA THR A 378 1.43 -9.96 11.83
C THR A 378 2.04 -9.39 13.11
N PHE A 379 2.11 -10.19 14.17
CA PHE A 379 2.58 -9.72 15.48
C PHE A 379 3.96 -10.28 15.85
N GLY A 380 4.87 -9.39 16.28
CA GLY A 380 6.16 -9.74 16.87
C GLY A 380 7.23 -10.25 15.91
N ALA A 381 7.32 -9.69 14.70
CA ALA A 381 8.37 -9.98 13.73
C ALA A 381 9.67 -9.19 14.00
N ALA A 382 10.83 -9.71 13.61
CA ALA A 382 12.13 -9.09 13.89
C ALA A 382 12.66 -8.31 12.68
N SER A 383 13.03 -7.04 12.87
CA SER A 383 13.33 -6.11 11.77
C SER A 383 14.55 -6.46 10.89
N GLU A 384 15.50 -7.25 11.40
CA GLU A 384 16.76 -7.62 10.70
C GLU A 384 16.55 -8.52 9.47
N LYS A 385 15.38 -9.15 9.33
CA LYS A 385 15.06 -10.05 8.20
C LYS A 385 14.20 -9.41 7.10
N PHE A 386 13.85 -8.14 7.25
CA PHE A 386 12.96 -7.42 6.31
C PHE A 386 13.72 -6.64 5.21
N LEU A 387 15.05 -6.57 5.26
CA LEU A 387 15.89 -5.89 4.27
C LEU A 387 16.52 -6.85 3.23
N GLY A 388 15.92 -8.03 3.04
CA GLY A 388 16.43 -9.10 2.15
C GLY A 388 15.85 -9.07 0.75
#